data_AF-A0A1Q5RWP3-F1
#
_entry.id   AF-A0A1Q5RWP3-F1
#
_cell.length_a   1.000
_cell.length_b   1.000
_cell.length_c   1.000
_cell.angle_alpha   90.00
_cell.angle_beta   90.00
_cell.angle_gamma   90.00
#
_symmetry.space_group_name_H-M   'P 1'
#
loop_
_entity.id
_entity.type
_entity.pdbx_description
1 polymer ?
#
loop_
_entity_poly.entity_id
_entity_poly.type
_entity_poly.pdbx_seq_one_letter_code
_entity_poly.pdbx_strand_id
1 'polypeptide(L)'
;MRDMSGICANPSTGRARRRELAAEAEAERREIEAGLLRDLGRPATATDLIAIETISATAVRARRLRADGRNDEAERKLVAQLMRASGLKPEPAAPAAKPDKIAALREKYGGAAT
;
A
#
# COMPACT_ATOMS: atom_id res chain seq x y z
N MET A 1 1.69 47.91 20.42
CA MET A 1 2.07 47.44 19.07
C MET A 1 2.64 46.04 19.23
N ARG A 2 2.02 45.00 18.66
CA ARG A 2 2.55 43.62 18.67
C ARG A 2 3.05 43.32 17.27
N ASP A 3 4.33 42.97 17.18
CA ASP A 3 4.98 42.55 15.94
C ASP A 3 4.27 41.35 15.32
N MET A 4 3.84 41.52 14.06
CA MET A 4 3.22 40.53 13.19
C MET A 4 4.22 40.04 12.13
N SER A 5 5.48 39.85 12.50
CA SER A 5 6.54 39.39 11.60
C SER A 5 7.17 38.12 12.13
N GLY A 6 6.78 36.95 11.60
CA GLY A 6 7.45 35.72 12.00
C GLY A 6 6.95 34.38 11.49
N ILE A 7 5.88 34.31 10.68
CA ILE A 7 5.40 33.02 10.16
C ILE A 7 5.27 33.09 8.63
N CYS A 8 6.40 33.28 7.95
CA CYS A 8 6.50 32.93 6.54
C CYS A 8 6.89 31.45 6.47
N ALA A 9 5.90 30.55 6.43
CA ALA A 9 6.14 29.14 6.12
C ALA A 9 6.81 29.05 4.73
N ASN A 10 8.05 28.57 4.68
CA ASN A 10 8.84 28.53 3.46
C ASN A 10 8.17 27.59 2.43
N PRO A 11 7.68 28.08 1.27
CA PRO A 11 6.90 27.27 0.33
C PRO A 11 7.75 26.25 -0.45
N SER A 12 9.08 26.34 -0.37
CA SER A 12 10.04 25.45 -1.05
C SER A 12 10.10 24.06 -0.42
N THR A 13 10.02 23.95 0.91
CA THR A 13 10.05 22.66 1.64
C THR A 13 8.80 21.83 1.34
N GLY A 14 7.64 22.49 1.22
CA GLY A 14 6.38 21.82 0.83
C GLY A 14 6.37 21.32 -0.62
N ARG A 15 7.15 21.93 -1.54
CA ARG A 15 7.29 21.42 -2.91
C ARG A 15 8.25 20.23 -2.97
N ALA A 16 9.38 20.30 -2.26
CA ALA A 16 10.32 19.18 -2.14
C ALA A 16 9.64 17.95 -1.55
N ARG A 17 8.96 18.11 -0.42
CA ARG A 17 8.22 17.02 0.24
C ARG A 17 7.14 16.41 -0.65
N ARG A 18 6.40 17.23 -1.40
CA ARG A 18 5.40 16.72 -2.35
C ARG A 18 6.02 15.91 -3.49
N ARG A 19 7.22 16.27 -3.96
CA ARG A 19 7.94 15.50 -4.98
C ARG A 19 8.45 14.17 -4.43
N GLU A 20 8.99 14.16 -3.21
CA GLU A 20 9.38 12.92 -2.51
C GLU A 20 8.19 11.97 -2.38
N LEU A 21 7.07 12.47 -1.84
CA LEU A 21 5.84 11.68 -1.70
C LEU A 21 5.32 11.20 -3.06
N ALA A 22 5.48 11.97 -4.14
CA ALA A 22 5.11 11.51 -5.47
C ALA A 22 6.04 10.40 -5.98
N ALA A 23 7.35 10.52 -5.73
CA ALA A 23 8.33 9.50 -6.11
C ALA A 23 8.14 8.20 -5.32
N GLU A 24 7.84 8.28 -4.02
CA GLU A 24 7.47 7.12 -3.20
C GLU A 24 6.20 6.42 -3.75
N ALA A 25 5.20 7.21 -4.20
CA ALA A 25 3.99 6.67 -4.83
C ALA A 25 4.30 5.88 -6.11
N GLU A 26 5.19 6.45 -6.91
CA GLU A 26 5.61 5.91 -8.18
C GLU A 26 6.36 4.60 -7.99
N ALA A 27 7.29 4.55 -7.02
CA ALA A 27 8.03 3.34 -6.69
C ALA A 27 7.08 2.23 -6.22
N GLU A 28 6.19 2.54 -5.27
CA GLU A 28 5.20 1.59 -4.76
C GLU A 28 4.28 1.07 -5.86
N ARG A 29 3.86 1.94 -6.78
CA ARG A 29 3.02 1.54 -7.91
C ARG A 29 3.76 0.54 -8.81
N ARG A 30 5.01 0.82 -9.17
CA ARG A 30 5.84 -0.07 -10.00
C ARG A 30 6.08 -1.43 -9.36
N GLU A 31 6.26 -1.48 -8.04
CA GLU A 31 6.39 -2.74 -7.31
C GLU A 31 5.12 -3.59 -7.41
N ILE A 32 3.94 -2.96 -7.26
CA ILE A 32 2.66 -3.64 -7.42
C ILE A 32 2.48 -4.13 -8.85
N GLU A 33 2.77 -3.28 -9.85
CA GLU A 33 2.67 -3.65 -11.27
C GLU A 33 3.56 -4.83 -11.62
N ALA A 34 4.82 -4.81 -11.17
CA ALA A 34 5.76 -5.90 -11.39
C ALA A 34 5.28 -7.21 -10.75
N GLY A 35 4.71 -7.15 -9.54
CA GLY A 35 4.10 -8.31 -8.89
C GLY A 35 2.92 -8.86 -9.70
N LEU A 36 2.00 -8.00 -10.11
CA LEU A 36 0.83 -8.41 -10.90
C LEU A 36 1.20 -9.00 -12.26
N LEU A 37 2.22 -8.44 -12.93
CA LEU A 37 2.73 -8.97 -14.20
C LEU A 37 3.39 -10.33 -14.03
N ARG A 38 4.16 -10.51 -12.95
CA ARG A 38 4.79 -11.80 -12.63
C ARG A 38 3.75 -12.88 -12.36
N ASP A 39 2.72 -12.54 -11.60
CA ASP A 39 1.69 -13.49 -11.14
C ASP A 39 0.65 -13.79 -12.25
N LEU A 40 0.68 -13.07 -13.38
CA LEU A 40 -0.27 -13.23 -14.49
C LEU A 40 -0.19 -14.61 -15.15
N GLY A 41 0.98 -15.27 -15.15
CA GLY A 41 1.17 -16.63 -15.69
C GLY A 41 0.94 -16.79 -17.21
N ARG A 42 0.71 -15.68 -17.93
CA ARG A 42 0.53 -15.60 -19.38
C ARG A 42 1.18 -14.32 -19.91
N PRO A 43 1.49 -14.21 -21.22
CA PRO A 43 1.89 -12.94 -21.80
C PRO A 43 0.79 -11.89 -21.60
N ALA A 44 1.19 -10.71 -21.13
CA ALA A 44 0.27 -9.61 -20.89
C ALA A 44 -0.30 -9.07 -22.20
N THR A 45 -1.63 -8.98 -22.27
CA THR A 45 -2.34 -8.28 -23.35
C THR A 45 -2.38 -6.78 -23.07
N ALA A 46 -2.72 -5.96 -24.07
CA ALA A 46 -2.91 -4.52 -23.87
C ALA A 46 -3.97 -4.22 -22.78
N THR A 47 -5.04 -5.02 -22.72
CA THR A 47 -6.08 -4.91 -21.69
C THR A 47 -5.53 -5.25 -20.30
N ASP A 48 -4.66 -6.26 -20.19
CA ASP A 48 -4.02 -6.61 -18.91
C ASP A 48 -3.13 -5.46 -18.42
N LEU A 49 -2.38 -4.81 -19.31
CA LEU A 49 -1.52 -3.68 -18.95
C LEU A 49 -2.33 -2.49 -18.40
N ILE A 50 -3.42 -2.13 -19.08
CA ILE A 50 -4.32 -1.05 -18.63
C ILE A 50 -4.97 -1.41 -17.29
N ALA A 51 -5.40 -2.67 -17.12
CA ALA A 51 -5.99 -3.13 -15.88
C ALA A 51 -4.98 -3.08 -14.72
N ILE A 52 -3.75 -3.55 -14.95
CA ILE A 52 -2.66 -3.57 -13.96
C ILE A 52 -2.29 -2.14 -13.52
N GLU A 53 -2.16 -1.21 -14.47
CA GLU A 53 -1.91 0.22 -14.18
C GLU A 53 -3.04 0.84 -13.34
N THR A 54 -4.30 0.52 -13.70
CA THR A 54 -5.46 1.05 -12.96
C THR A 54 -5.54 0.47 -11.55
N ILE A 55 -5.28 -0.84 -11.41
CA ILE A 55 -5.27 -1.54 -10.12
C ILE A 55 -4.15 -1.00 -9.22
N SER A 56 -2.94 -0.85 -9.76
CA SER A 56 -1.77 -0.39 -9.00
C SER A 56 -1.99 1.04 -8.48
N ALA A 57 -2.47 1.95 -9.33
CA ALA A 57 -2.79 3.33 -8.95
C ALA A 57 -3.88 3.39 -7.87
N THR A 58 -4.95 2.59 -8.01
CA THR A 58 -6.04 2.55 -7.04
C THR A 58 -5.59 1.96 -5.70
N ALA A 59 -4.73 0.95 -5.71
CA ALA A 59 -4.19 0.33 -4.51
C ALA A 59 -3.30 1.30 -3.71
N VAL A 60 -2.41 2.03 -4.38
CA VAL A 60 -1.57 3.07 -3.73
C VAL A 60 -2.44 4.17 -3.13
N ARG A 61 -3.48 4.61 -3.86
CA ARG A 61 -4.44 5.59 -3.35
C ARG A 61 -5.16 5.11 -2.10
N ALA A 62 -5.63 3.85 -2.06
CA ALA A 62 -6.27 3.27 -0.88
C ALA A 62 -5.33 3.25 0.33
N ARG A 63 -4.05 2.88 0.12
CA ARG A 63 -3.03 2.86 1.18
C ARG A 63 -2.75 4.25 1.74
N ARG A 64 -2.68 5.26 0.89
CA ARG A 64 -2.52 6.67 1.30
C ARG A 64 -3.71 7.18 2.08
N LEU A 65 -4.93 6.95 1.59
CA LEU A 65 -6.14 7.32 2.31
C LEU A 65 -6.16 6.69 3.71
N ARG A 66 -5.78 5.41 3.82
CA ARG A 66 -5.66 4.74 5.12
C ARG A 66 -4.58 5.36 6.01
N ALA A 67 -3.40 5.68 5.47
CA ALA A 67 -2.32 6.32 6.20
C ALA A 67 -2.72 7.71 6.72
N ASP A 68 -3.52 8.44 5.95
CA ASP A 68 -4.07 9.75 6.32
C ASP A 68 -5.31 9.64 7.25
N GLY A 69 -5.71 8.44 7.67
CA GLY A 69 -6.90 8.21 8.51
C GLY A 69 -8.23 8.45 7.80
N ARG A 70 -8.23 8.47 6.46
CA ARG A 70 -9.42 8.68 5.62
C ARG A 70 -10.03 7.35 5.19
N ASN A 71 -11.32 7.39 4.83
CA ASN A 71 -12.02 6.21 4.31
C ASN A 71 -11.45 5.81 2.93
N ASP A 72 -11.13 4.53 2.78
CA ASP A 72 -10.56 3.89 1.59
C ASP A 72 -11.46 2.76 1.03
N GLU A 73 -12.70 2.65 1.51
CA GLU A 73 -13.62 1.56 1.16
C GLU A 73 -13.97 1.53 -0.33
N ALA A 74 -14.17 2.71 -0.94
CA ALA A 74 -14.49 2.83 -2.36
C ALA A 74 -13.33 2.32 -3.23
N GLU A 75 -12.11 2.74 -2.92
CA GLU A 75 -10.89 2.32 -3.61
C GLU A 75 -10.66 0.81 -3.46
N ARG A 76 -10.88 0.25 -2.26
CA ARG A 76 -10.79 -1.21 -2.05
C ARG A 76 -11.83 -1.99 -2.86
N LYS A 77 -13.07 -1.51 -2.91
CA LYS A 77 -14.13 -2.12 -3.73
C LYS A 77 -13.77 -2.06 -5.22
N LEU A 78 -13.25 -0.93 -5.69
CA LEU A 78 -12.82 -0.75 -7.07
C LEU A 78 -11.67 -1.71 -7.43
N VAL A 79 -10.65 -1.84 -6.58
CA VAL A 79 -9.57 -2.83 -6.77
C VAL A 79 -10.16 -4.23 -6.91
N ALA A 80 -11.05 -4.64 -5.99
CA ALA A 80 -11.67 -5.97 -6.05
C ALA A 80 -12.48 -6.19 -7.33
N GLN A 81 -13.18 -5.17 -7.83
CA GLN A 81 -13.93 -5.22 -9.09
C GLN A 81 -12.99 -5.37 -10.29
N LEU A 82 -11.93 -4.56 -10.36
CA LEU A 82 -10.95 -4.59 -11.46
C LEU A 82 -10.19 -5.92 -11.51
N MET A 83 -9.83 -6.49 -10.36
CA MET A 83 -9.18 -7.80 -10.30
C MET A 83 -10.09 -8.92 -10.81
N ARG A 84 -11.38 -8.89 -10.46
CA ARG A 84 -12.37 -9.86 -10.99
C ARG A 84 -12.57 -9.71 -12.49
N ALA A 85 -12.66 -8.48 -12.99
CA ALA A 85 -12.92 -8.20 -14.41
C ALA A 85 -11.73 -8.56 -15.31
N SER A 86 -10.50 -8.38 -14.83
CA SER A 86 -9.27 -8.70 -15.57
C SER A 86 -8.92 -10.19 -15.57
N GLY A 87 -9.57 -11.00 -14.71
CA GLY A 87 -9.22 -12.40 -14.53
C GLY A 87 -7.85 -12.59 -13.85
N LEU A 88 -7.28 -11.52 -13.26
CA LEU A 88 -6.08 -11.59 -12.44
C LEU A 88 -6.41 -12.41 -11.19
N LYS A 89 -5.85 -13.61 -11.11
CA LYS A 89 -5.87 -14.44 -9.90
C LYS A 89 -4.54 -14.22 -9.17
N PRO A 90 -4.47 -13.26 -8.23
CA PRO A 90 -3.27 -13.14 -7.42
C PRO A 90 -3.06 -14.45 -6.68
N GLU A 91 -1.81 -14.87 -6.54
CA GLU A 91 -1.51 -15.95 -5.62
C GLU A 91 -2.01 -15.55 -4.22
N PRO A 92 -2.56 -16.51 -3.44
CA PRO A 92 -2.97 -16.22 -2.08
C PRO A 92 -1.76 -15.63 -1.35
N ALA A 93 -1.93 -14.42 -0.82
CA ALA A 93 -0.89 -13.77 -0.02
C ALA A 93 -0.39 -14.79 1.00
N ALA A 94 0.91 -15.11 0.96
CA ALA A 94 1.51 -16.05 1.87
C ALA A 94 1.03 -15.68 3.29
N PRO A 95 0.40 -16.62 4.02
CA PRO A 95 -0.20 -16.29 5.30
C PRO A 95 0.90 -15.65 6.15
N ALA A 96 0.68 -14.41 6.59
CA ALA A 96 1.57 -13.75 7.53
C ALA A 96 1.85 -14.75 8.65
N ALA A 97 3.12 -15.11 8.83
CA ALA A 97 3.53 -16.11 9.79
C ALA A 97 2.86 -15.77 11.12
N LYS A 98 1.90 -16.61 11.54
CA LYS A 98 1.19 -16.38 12.79
C LYS A 98 2.27 -16.43 13.89
N PRO A 99 2.35 -15.43 14.78
CA PRO A 99 3.29 -15.50 15.88
C PRO A 99 3.03 -16.80 16.62
N ASP A 100 4.10 -17.56 16.80
CA ASP A 100 4.05 -18.92 17.30
C ASP A 100 3.45 -18.89 18.71
N LYS A 101 2.16 -19.22 18.83
CA LYS A 101 1.40 -19.07 20.08
C LYS A 101 2.03 -19.88 21.22
N ILE A 102 2.79 -20.92 20.87
CA ILE A 102 3.53 -21.77 21.80
C ILE A 102 4.70 -21.00 22.41
N ALA A 103 5.42 -20.19 21.65
CA ALA A 103 6.51 -19.35 22.18
C ALA A 103 5.96 -18.26 23.13
N ALA A 104 4.86 -17.60 22.75
CA ALA A 104 4.22 -16.59 23.58
C ALA A 104 3.62 -17.14 24.89
N LEU A 105 3.12 -18.38 24.89
CA LEU A 105 2.63 -19.06 26.10
C LEU A 105 3.78 -19.52 27.01
N ARG A 106 4.91 -19.95 26.43
CA ARG A 106 6.10 -20.37 27.19
C ARG A 106 6.76 -19.19 27.91
N GLU A 107 6.76 -18.02 27.30
CA GLU A 107 7.21 -16.78 27.94
C GLU A 107 6.26 -16.33 29.06
N LYS A 108 4.94 -16.48 28.85
CA LYS A 108 3.93 -16.05 29.82
C LYS A 108 3.75 -17.01 31.01
N TYR A 109 4.02 -18.30 30.84
CA TYR A 109 3.70 -19.34 31.84
C TYR A 109 4.84 -20.33 32.13
N GLY A 110 6.01 -20.22 31.48
CA GLY A 110 7.13 -21.16 31.61
C GLY A 110 8.08 -20.91 32.78
N GLY A 111 7.78 -19.97 33.67
CA GLY A 111 8.61 -19.65 34.84
C GLY A 111 8.00 -20.13 36.16
N ALA A 112 7.96 -21.45 36.38
CA ALA A 112 7.91 -22.05 37.73
C ALA A 112 8.03 -23.58 37.63
N ALA A 113 9.26 -24.08 37.62
CA ALA A 113 9.57 -25.44 38.04
C ALA A 113 10.93 -25.41 38.73
N THR A 114 10.91 -24.97 39.99
CA THR A 114 11.90 -25.36 41.00
C THR A 114 11.49 -26.69 41.60
#